data_AF-A0A9E1IJD3-F1
#
_entry.id   AF-A0A9E1IJD3-F1
#
_cell.length_a   1.000
_cell.length_b   1.000
_cell.length_c   1.000
_cell.angle_alpha   90.00
_cell.angle_beta   90.00
_cell.angle_gamma   90.00
#
_symmetry.space_group_name_H-M   'P 1'
#
loop_
_entity.id
_entity.type
_entity.pdbx_description
1 polymer ?
#
loop_
_entity_poly.entity_id
_entity_poly.type
_entity_poly.pdbx_seq_one_letter_code
_entity_poly.pdbx_strand_id
1 'polypeptide(L)'
;VFGEIRRGIELLRRRDPTAAAALEQWQRRLIETFGDRVLPIDADVANQWGQLNVPDPVPTVDGLLAATAMVKGLTLVTRNVKDVRNTGVSWLDPFQQQTDK
;
A
#
# COMPACT_ATOMS: atom_id res chain seq x y z
N VAL A 1 -1.73 0.74 -2.98
CA VAL A 1 -1.20 -0.35 -3.85
C VAL A 1 -2.00 -0.62 -5.13
N PHE A 2 -3.25 -1.12 -5.14
CA PHE A 2 -3.91 -1.46 -6.42
C PHE A 2 -4.04 -0.26 -7.37
N GLY A 3 -4.33 0.93 -6.85
CA GLY A 3 -4.33 2.17 -7.65
C GLY A 3 -2.95 2.50 -8.26
N GLU A 4 -1.86 2.22 -7.55
CA GLU A 4 -0.50 2.43 -8.05
C GLU A 4 -0.14 1.44 -9.17
N ILE A 5 -0.51 0.16 -9.00
CA ILE A 5 -0.38 -0.86 -10.04
C ILE A 5 -1.17 -0.44 -11.29
N ARG A 6 -2.43 0.00 -11.12
CA ARG A 6 -3.27 0.47 -12.23
C ARG A 6 -2.61 1.65 -12.95
N ARG A 7 -2.13 2.65 -12.21
CA ARG A 7 -1.41 3.81 -12.78
C ARG A 7 -0.18 3.35 -13.58
N GLY A 8 0.60 2.41 -13.07
CA GLY A 8 1.75 1.84 -13.77
C GLY A 8 1.37 1.16 -15.09
N ILE A 9 0.27 0.41 -15.09
CA ILE A 9 -0.31 -0.22 -16.29
C ILE A 9 -0.70 0.85 -17.32
N GLU A 10 -1.39 1.92 -16.91
CA GLU A 10 -1.80 3.00 -17.82
C GLU A 10 -0.60 3.71 -18.45
N LEU A 11 0.45 3.95 -17.66
CA LEU A 11 1.70 4.53 -18.16
C LEU A 11 2.39 3.60 -19.16
N LEU A 12 2.43 2.30 -18.88
CA LEU A 12 3.01 1.30 -19.79
C LEU A 12 2.21 1.19 -21.10
N ARG A 13 0.88 1.27 -21.05
CA ARG A 13 0.02 1.14 -22.23
C ARG A 13 0.35 2.15 -23.32
N ARG A 14 0.84 3.34 -22.94
CA ARG A 14 1.27 4.39 -23.88
C ARG A 14 2.47 4.00 -24.75
N ARG A 15 3.29 3.04 -24.31
CA ARG A 15 4.52 2.59 -24.99
C ARG A 15 4.47 1.14 -25.44
N ASP A 16 3.77 0.27 -24.70
CA ASP A 16 3.62 -1.15 -24.97
C ASP A 16 2.21 -1.63 -24.55
N PRO A 17 1.22 -1.58 -25.47
CA PRO A 17 -0.14 -2.00 -25.18
C PRO A 17 -0.28 -3.48 -24.85
N THR A 18 0.55 -4.34 -25.46
CA THR A 18 0.52 -5.79 -25.26
C THR A 18 0.97 -6.16 -23.85
N ALA A 19 2.10 -5.61 -23.40
CA ALA A 19 2.57 -5.84 -22.03
C ALA A 19 1.61 -5.24 -20.99
N ALA A 20 1.01 -4.08 -21.28
CA ALA A 20 0.01 -3.48 -20.39
C ALA A 20 -1.24 -4.36 -20.24
N ALA A 21 -1.74 -4.96 -21.33
CA ALA A 21 -2.87 -5.89 -21.29
C ALA A 21 -2.56 -7.14 -20.45
N ALA A 22 -1.34 -7.68 -20.56
CA ALA A 22 -0.90 -8.80 -19.74
C ALA A 22 -0.87 -8.45 -18.24
N LEU A 23 -0.32 -7.28 -17.87
CA LEU A 23 -0.30 -6.82 -16.49
C LEU A 23 -1.70 -6.49 -15.95
N GLU A 24 -2.59 -5.98 -16.78
CA GLU A 24 -3.98 -5.74 -16.41
C GLU A 24 -4.72 -7.04 -16.10
N GLN A 25 -4.49 -8.10 -16.88
CA GLN A 25 -5.07 -9.41 -16.59
C GLN A 25 -4.49 -10.01 -15.31
N TRP A 26 -3.18 -9.81 -15.08
CA TRP A 26 -2.54 -10.20 -13.82
C TRP A 26 -3.13 -9.45 -12.62
N GLN A 27 -3.33 -8.14 -12.70
CA GLN A 27 -3.95 -7.35 -11.63
C GLN A 27 -5.35 -7.85 -11.31
N ARG A 28 -6.17 -8.16 -12.33
CA ARG A 28 -7.52 -8.72 -12.14
C ARG A 28 -7.49 -10.01 -11.33
N ARG A 29 -6.64 -10.96 -11.73
CA ARG A 29 -6.44 -12.21 -10.98
C ARG A 29 -5.96 -11.97 -9.56
N LEU A 30 -5.12 -10.96 -9.34
CA LEU A 30 -4.64 -10.60 -8.00
C LEU A 30 -5.79 -10.13 -7.11
N ILE A 31 -6.66 -9.25 -7.61
CA ILE A 31 -7.85 -8.77 -6.88
C ILE A 31 -8.77 -9.94 -6.56
N GLU A 32 -9.04 -10.82 -7.54
CA GLU A 32 -9.87 -12.02 -7.34
C GLU A 32 -9.28 -12.97 -6.28
N THR A 33 -7.95 -13.15 -6.28
CA THR A 33 -7.25 -14.02 -5.33
C THR A 33 -7.31 -13.49 -3.89
N PHE A 34 -7.19 -12.17 -3.71
CA PHE A 34 -7.25 -11.57 -2.39
C PHE A 34 -8.68 -11.38 -1.88
N GLY A 35 -9.65 -11.16 -2.76
CA GLY A 35 -11.08 -11.16 -2.43
C GLY A 35 -11.44 -10.15 -1.34
N ASP A 36 -12.05 -10.66 -0.26
CA ASP A 36 -12.45 -9.91 0.94
C ASP A 36 -11.27 -9.32 1.72
N ARG A 37 -10.04 -9.77 1.47
CA ARG A 37 -8.81 -9.21 2.05
C ARG A 37 -8.32 -7.95 1.33
N VAL A 38 -9.02 -7.50 0.27
CA VAL A 38 -8.79 -6.19 -0.35
C VAL A 38 -9.50 -5.12 0.48
N LEU A 39 -8.73 -4.43 1.31
CA LEU A 39 -9.27 -3.46 2.26
C LEU A 39 -9.63 -2.13 1.57
N PRO A 40 -10.87 -1.61 1.76
CA PRO A 40 -11.24 -0.30 1.25
C PRO A 40 -10.60 0.82 2.08
N ILE A 41 -10.53 2.01 1.49
CA ILE A 41 -10.32 3.26 2.25
C ILE A 41 -11.71 3.74 2.64
N ASP A 42 -12.13 3.39 3.85
CA ASP A 42 -13.39 3.81 4.46
C ASP A 42 -13.21 5.11 5.28
N ALA A 43 -14.30 5.58 5.91
CA ALA A 43 -14.28 6.81 6.69
C ALA A 43 -13.31 6.74 7.89
N ASP A 44 -13.18 5.57 8.53
CA ASP A 44 -12.29 5.38 9.67
C ASP A 44 -10.83 5.46 9.22
N VAL A 45 -10.50 4.84 8.08
CA VAL A 45 -9.17 4.98 7.45
C VAL A 45 -8.87 6.44 7.09
N ALA A 46 -9.82 7.15 6.49
CA ALA A 46 -9.65 8.55 6.12
C ALA A 46 -9.44 9.47 7.34
N ASN A 47 -10.17 9.24 8.43
CA ASN A 47 -10.01 9.98 9.69
C ASN A 47 -8.65 9.70 10.33
N GLN A 48 -8.25 8.41 10.41
CA GLN A 48 -6.95 8.02 10.95
C GLN A 48 -5.81 8.63 10.12
N TRP A 49 -5.94 8.63 8.79
CA TRP A 49 -4.98 9.28 7.89
C TRP A 49 -4.85 10.77 8.20
N GLY A 50 -5.96 11.49 8.39
CA GLY A 50 -5.94 12.92 8.74
C GLY A 50 -5.17 13.20 10.03
N GLN A 51 -5.40 12.39 11.07
CA GLN A 51 -4.70 12.52 12.35
C GLN A 51 -3.20 12.20 12.23
N LEU A 52 -2.86 11.16 11.48
CA LEU A 52 -1.49 10.69 11.27
C LEU A 52 -0.60 11.71 10.56
N ASN A 53 -1.16 12.61 9.75
CA ASN A 53 -0.41 13.58 8.96
C ASN A 53 -0.15 14.92 9.67
N VAL A 54 -0.34 14.97 10.99
CA VAL A 54 -0.08 16.16 11.81
C VAL A 54 0.82 15.78 13.00
N PRO A 55 1.88 16.57 13.30
CA PRO A 55 2.36 17.75 12.57
C PRO A 55 3.20 17.41 11.33
N ASP A 56 3.67 16.17 11.22
CA ASP A 56 4.64 15.73 10.22
C ASP A 56 3.95 14.87 9.14
N PRO A 57 3.55 15.45 8.00
CA PRO A 57 2.86 14.70 6.95
C PRO A 57 3.80 13.71 6.24
N VAL A 58 3.22 12.59 5.83
CA VAL A 58 3.88 11.55 5.02
C VAL A 58 3.31 11.56 3.61
N PRO A 59 3.95 10.90 2.62
CA PRO A 59 3.36 10.76 1.29
C PRO A 59 1.95 10.18 1.39
N THR A 60 0.99 10.76 0.65
CA THR A 60 -0.44 10.46 0.81
C THR A 60 -0.76 8.97 0.76
N VAL A 61 -0.17 8.24 -0.20
CA VAL A 61 -0.41 6.81 -0.36
C VAL A 61 0.18 6.01 0.80
N ASP A 62 1.41 6.32 1.23
CA ASP A 62 2.04 5.65 2.37
C ASP A 62 1.26 5.90 3.67
N GLY A 63 0.78 7.13 3.87
CA GLY A 63 -0.08 7.48 4.98
C GLY A 63 -1.40 6.70 4.96
N LEU A 64 -2.03 6.54 3.80
CA LEU A 64 -3.27 5.76 3.67
C LEU A 64 -3.05 4.27 3.95
N LEU A 65 -1.91 3.72 3.52
CA LEU A 65 -1.53 2.34 3.83
C LEU A 65 -1.27 2.16 5.34
N ALA A 66 -0.55 3.09 5.96
CA ALA A 66 -0.31 3.09 7.40
C ALA A 66 -1.62 3.21 8.19
N ALA A 67 -2.47 4.16 7.83
CA ALA A 67 -3.79 4.34 8.46
C ALA A 67 -4.67 3.10 8.32
N THR A 68 -4.70 2.47 7.13
CA THR A 68 -5.44 1.22 6.91
C THR A 68 -4.95 0.12 7.84
N ALA A 69 -3.63 -0.04 7.96
CA ALA A 69 -3.03 -1.04 8.83
C ALA A 69 -3.35 -0.75 10.32
N MET A 70 -3.28 0.50 10.75
CA MET A 70 -3.64 0.89 12.13
C MET A 70 -5.11 0.60 12.45
N VAL A 71 -6.04 1.01 11.58
CA VAL A 71 -7.48 0.81 11.79
C VAL A 71 -7.86 -0.67 11.85
N LYS A 72 -7.18 -1.52 11.05
CA LYS A 72 -7.46 -2.96 10.99
C LYS A 72 -6.56 -3.80 11.92
N GLY A 73 -5.68 -3.19 12.70
CA GLY A 73 -4.75 -3.90 13.61
C GLY A 73 -3.75 -4.79 12.89
N LEU A 74 -3.22 -4.36 11.74
CA LEU A 74 -2.31 -5.10 10.88
C LEU A 74 -0.88 -4.53 10.92
N THR A 75 0.08 -5.36 10.50
CA THR A 75 1.46 -4.93 10.25
C THR A 75 1.64 -4.51 8.79
N LEU A 76 2.14 -3.30 8.57
CA LEU A 76 2.49 -2.80 7.25
C LEU A 76 3.84 -3.38 6.80
N VAL A 77 3.80 -4.29 5.82
CA VAL A 77 5.01 -4.87 5.21
C VAL A 77 5.54 -3.91 4.15
N THR A 78 6.74 -3.35 4.35
CA THR A 78 7.34 -2.39 3.42
C THR A 78 8.86 -2.35 3.52
N ARG A 79 9.54 -2.19 2.38
CA ARG A 79 10.98 -1.85 2.35
C ARG A 79 11.22 -0.39 2.72
N ASN A 80 10.22 0.49 2.52
CA ASN A 80 10.36 1.93 2.67
C ASN A 80 10.03 2.40 4.10
N VAL A 81 10.70 1.81 5.09
CA VAL A 81 10.43 2.03 6.52
C VAL A 81 10.53 3.49 6.92
N LYS A 82 11.44 4.25 6.30
CA LYS A 82 11.68 5.67 6.63
C LYS A 82 10.42 6.55 6.53
N ASP A 83 9.49 6.21 5.63
CA ASP A 83 8.32 7.05 5.34
C ASP A 83 7.14 6.74 6.27
N VAL A 84 7.19 5.60 6.98
CA VAL A 84 6.10 5.15 7.87
C VAL A 84 6.53 4.95 9.33
N ARG A 85 7.83 4.86 9.62
CA ARG A 85 8.34 4.54 10.97
C ARG A 85 7.89 5.52 12.08
N ASN A 86 7.61 6.78 11.73
CA ASN A 86 7.21 7.81 12.68
C ASN A 86 5.68 7.91 12.84
N THR A 87 4.91 7.11 12.08
CA THR A 87 3.45 7.18 12.08
C THR A 87 2.79 6.39 13.22
N GLY A 88 3.57 5.56 13.92
CA GLY A 88 3.07 4.65 14.96
C GLY A 88 2.48 3.34 14.44
N VAL A 89 2.42 3.12 13.12
CA VAL A 89 2.02 1.83 12.55
C VAL A 89 3.02 0.73 12.89
N SER A 90 2.56 -0.49 13.18
CA SER A 90 3.43 -1.67 13.19
C SER A 90 3.94 -1.94 11.78
N TRP A 91 5.25 -2.12 11.61
CA TRP A 91 5.85 -2.35 10.30
C TRP A 91 6.82 -3.53 10.32
N LEU A 92 7.01 -4.13 9.14
CA LEU A 92 7.98 -5.20 8.90
C LEU A 92 8.69 -4.92 7.58
N ASP A 93 10.03 -4.87 7.60
CA ASP A 93 10.83 -4.86 6.38
C ASP A 93 11.22 -6.30 6.01
N PRO A 94 10.63 -6.88 4.94
CA PRO A 94 10.89 -8.27 4.58
C PRO A 94 12.30 -8.48 3.99
N PHE A 95 13.08 -7.42 3.79
CA PHE A 95 14.45 -7.49 3.26
C PHE A 95 15.52 -7.27 4.33
N GLN A 96 15.14 -6.89 5.55
CA GLN A 96 16.07 -6.91 6.67
C GLN A 96 16.29 -8.35 7.09
N GLN A 97 17.56 -8.75 7.20
CA GLN A 97 17.89 -10.06 7.76
C GLN A 97 17.43 -10.07 9.22
N GLN A 98 16.60 -11.05 9.58
CA GLN A 98 16.38 -11.38 10.98
C GLN A 98 17.69 -11.93 11.52
N THR A 99 18.43 -11.11 12.25
CA THR A 99 19.48 -11.62 13.11
C THR A 99 18.77 -12.24 14.31
N ASP A 100 18.64 -13.57 14.31
CA ASP A 100 18.20 -14.32 15.49
C ASP A 100 19.08 -13.92 16.68
N LYS A 101 18.45 -13.55 17.79
CA LYS A 101 19.11 -13.35 19.09
C LYS A 101 19.01 -14.61 19.92
#